data_AF-A0A818Z4W7-F1
#
_entry.id   AF-A0A818Z4W7-F1
#
_cell.length_a   1.000
_cell.length_b   1.000
_cell.length_c   1.000
_cell.angle_alpha   90.00
_cell.angle_beta   90.00
_cell.angle_gamma   90.00
#
_symmetry.space_group_name_H-M   'P 1'
#
loop_
_entity.id
_entity.type
_entity.pdbx_description
1 polymer ?
#
loop_
_entity_poly.entity_id
_entity_poly.type
_entity_poly.pdbx_seq_one_letter_code
_entity_poly.pdbx_strand_id
1 'polypeptide(L)'
;MIACQIDCLDKYDAYQNYNYTSHVRGWSEAIWPESSLPAFQLIANLGLLFFMFFLGLELDLDQIKNSWKTTIPIACASIIFPVGIGCAVALWFYDMNSNFQSNKIAFILFVASGFGFSAFPVLATLLNSNGLLNKPIGVQTISLAAVEDSSVWVILAIASAFSSGDSVLHGLYTLLLTIAFIAIMVFIIRPILKRLHGFYLRRNDDTNVYLVVICFLLLVAAAFTTEVMGNLYFANSGLRTRLDLLTTGQSWWTLVVLIFLASIAKILPVALMSKLCTKKSWSYCSSMGVLMNTRGIVQLVVLNIGVELKVISPIIFAIFVLMATVLTFLTSPIVYLLYRRGADKEKLSMDDVTEELDAVREGYNNMVECESTIYTISNGEIINIKLNSSQANSNANRDQSEVIGNIVEMPTCPRRVLNMTRF
;
A
#
# COMPACT_ATOMS: atom_id res chain seq x y z
N MET A 1 52.94 -3.97 -28.29
CA MET A 1 51.72 -3.17 -28.01
C MET A 1 50.48 -3.82 -28.58
N ILE A 2 50.47 -4.24 -29.86
CA ILE A 2 49.31 -4.93 -30.47
C ILE A 2 49.10 -6.36 -29.92
N ALA A 3 50.17 -7.10 -29.60
CA ALA A 3 50.06 -8.44 -29.00
C ALA A 3 49.48 -8.44 -27.56
N CYS A 4 49.67 -7.36 -26.80
CA CYS A 4 49.12 -7.23 -25.44
C CYS A 4 47.62 -6.87 -25.46
N GLN A 5 47.14 -6.34 -26.59
CA GLN A 5 45.74 -5.95 -26.77
C GLN A 5 44.87 -7.14 -27.23
N ILE A 6 45.47 -8.10 -27.93
CA ILE A 6 44.83 -9.37 -28.31
C ILE A 6 44.70 -10.29 -27.09
N ASP A 7 45.73 -10.40 -26.24
CA ASP A 7 45.66 -11.16 -24.97
C ASP A 7 44.66 -10.57 -23.95
N CYS A 8 44.41 -9.26 -24.00
CA CYS A 8 43.37 -8.61 -23.19
C CYS A 8 41.96 -8.81 -23.75
N LEU A 9 41.79 -8.92 -25.07
CA LEU A 9 40.51 -9.26 -25.71
C LEU A 9 40.14 -10.73 -25.49
N ASP A 10 41.11 -11.65 -25.63
CA ASP A 10 40.90 -13.06 -25.31
C ASP A 10 40.62 -13.29 -23.81
N LYS A 11 41.19 -12.48 -22.91
CA LYS A 11 40.82 -12.52 -21.48
C LYS A 11 39.46 -11.91 -21.18
N TYR A 12 38.99 -10.93 -21.97
CA TYR A 12 37.66 -10.34 -21.79
C TYR A 12 36.55 -11.31 -22.25
N ASP A 13 36.79 -12.02 -23.35
CA ASP A 13 35.89 -13.08 -23.85
C ASP A 13 35.99 -14.37 -23.01
N ALA A 14 37.14 -14.65 -22.39
CA ALA A 14 37.25 -15.76 -21.43
C ALA A 14 36.39 -15.54 -20.19
N TYR A 15 36.14 -14.31 -19.74
CA TYR A 15 35.27 -14.03 -18.58
C TYR A 15 33.76 -14.15 -18.88
N GLN A 16 33.34 -14.07 -20.14
CA GLN A 16 31.95 -14.35 -20.56
C GLN A 16 31.63 -15.85 -20.56
N ASN A 17 32.65 -16.72 -20.58
CA ASN A 17 32.50 -18.17 -20.76
C ASN A 17 32.65 -19.02 -19.47
N TYR A 18 32.77 -18.40 -18.29
CA TYR A 18 32.73 -19.15 -17.02
C TYR A 18 31.27 -19.41 -16.58
N ASN A 19 30.64 -20.36 -17.27
CA ASN A 19 29.45 -21.09 -16.83
C ASN A 19 29.76 -21.96 -15.60
N TYR A 20 29.92 -21.36 -14.43
CA TYR A 20 30.16 -22.08 -13.18
C TYR A 20 29.19 -21.64 -12.09
N THR A 21 28.00 -22.24 -12.12
CA THR A 21 27.10 -22.69 -11.02
C THR A 21 25.78 -23.07 -11.70
N SER A 22 25.15 -24.23 -11.56
CA SER A 22 25.22 -25.39 -10.67
C SER A 22 24.75 -26.63 -11.46
N HIS A 23 25.46 -27.76 -11.34
CA HIS A 23 25.20 -29.17 -11.73
C HIS A 23 24.18 -29.64 -12.80
N VAL A 24 23.40 -28.82 -13.49
CA VAL A 24 22.56 -29.24 -14.62
C VAL A 24 22.72 -28.26 -15.79
N ARG A 25 23.58 -28.65 -16.72
CA ARG A 25 23.93 -27.92 -17.94
C ARG A 25 22.66 -27.60 -18.74
N GLY A 26 22.48 -26.34 -19.15
CA GLY A 26 21.47 -25.94 -20.13
C GLY A 26 20.02 -26.01 -19.68
N TRP A 27 19.68 -26.10 -18.39
CA TRP A 27 18.26 -26.14 -17.97
C TRP A 27 17.48 -24.88 -18.32
N SER A 28 18.09 -23.69 -18.15
CA SER A 28 17.45 -22.44 -18.58
C SER A 28 17.29 -22.39 -20.10
N GLU A 29 18.31 -22.81 -20.86
CA GLU A 29 18.27 -22.81 -22.33
C GLU A 29 17.34 -23.90 -22.91
N ALA A 30 17.18 -25.01 -22.19
CA ALA A 30 16.30 -26.12 -22.55
C ALA A 30 14.83 -25.85 -22.20
N ILE A 31 14.56 -25.14 -21.10
CA ILE A 31 13.19 -24.77 -20.68
C ILE A 31 12.75 -23.46 -21.35
N TRP A 32 13.67 -22.51 -21.56
CA TRP A 32 13.40 -21.17 -22.09
C TRP A 32 14.34 -20.83 -23.27
N PRO A 33 14.05 -21.34 -24.49
CA PRO A 33 14.79 -20.93 -25.69
C PRO A 33 14.68 -19.42 -25.90
N GLU A 34 15.76 -18.75 -26.32
CA GLU A 34 15.76 -17.29 -26.54
C GLU A 34 14.68 -16.84 -27.55
N SER A 35 14.33 -17.70 -28.51
CA SER A 35 13.24 -17.48 -29.47
C SER A 35 11.85 -17.37 -28.83
N SER A 36 11.65 -17.93 -27.63
CA SER A 36 10.37 -17.90 -26.91
C SER A 36 10.19 -16.67 -26.02
N LEU A 37 11.29 -15.97 -25.68
CA LEU A 37 11.27 -14.83 -24.76
C LEU A 37 10.37 -13.67 -25.21
N PRO A 38 10.31 -13.29 -26.50
CA PRO A 38 9.40 -12.25 -26.96
C PRO A 38 7.92 -12.59 -26.72
N ALA A 39 7.53 -13.86 -26.85
CA ALA A 39 6.16 -14.29 -26.60
C ALA A 39 5.78 -14.19 -25.11
N PHE A 40 6.69 -14.60 -24.21
CA PHE A 40 6.50 -14.42 -22.77
C PHE A 40 6.44 -12.94 -22.37
N GLN A 41 7.22 -12.08 -23.04
CA GLN A 41 7.16 -10.62 -22.86
C GLN A 41 5.79 -10.07 -23.20
N LEU A 42 5.24 -10.41 -24.37
CA LEU A 42 3.92 -9.95 -24.77
C LEU A 42 2.84 -10.37 -23.75
N ILE A 43 2.85 -11.64 -23.32
CA ILE A 43 1.89 -12.16 -22.35
C ILE A 43 2.03 -11.45 -20.99
N ALA A 44 3.24 -11.28 -20.49
CA ALA A 44 3.46 -10.60 -19.21
C ALA A 44 3.06 -9.12 -19.25
N ASN A 45 3.37 -8.43 -20.35
CA ASN A 45 3.03 -7.03 -20.55
C ASN A 45 1.50 -6.84 -20.60
N LEU A 46 0.80 -7.72 -21.33
CA LEU A 46 -0.66 -7.74 -21.41
C LEU A 46 -1.29 -8.06 -20.04
N GLY A 47 -0.74 -9.04 -19.32
CA GLY A 47 -1.18 -9.40 -17.97
C GLY A 47 -1.02 -8.24 -16.98
N LEU A 48 0.11 -7.54 -17.02
CA LEU A 48 0.35 -6.35 -16.20
C LEU A 48 -0.60 -5.20 -16.56
N LEU A 49 -0.84 -4.97 -17.86
CA LEU A 49 -1.77 -3.96 -18.34
C LEU A 49 -3.17 -4.19 -17.76
N PHE A 50 -3.70 -5.41 -17.90
CA PHE A 50 -5.03 -5.75 -17.35
C PHE A 50 -5.04 -5.69 -15.83
N PHE A 51 -3.98 -6.16 -15.18
CA PHE A 51 -3.85 -6.07 -13.73
C PHE A 51 -3.95 -4.61 -13.24
N MET A 52 -3.19 -3.70 -13.84
CA MET A 52 -3.22 -2.27 -13.47
C MET A 52 -4.57 -1.62 -13.79
N PHE A 53 -5.23 -2.04 -14.88
CA PHE A 53 -6.56 -1.58 -15.22
C PHE A 53 -7.61 -1.99 -14.19
N PHE A 54 -7.69 -3.28 -13.84
CA PHE A 54 -8.63 -3.77 -12.84
C PHE A 54 -8.40 -3.11 -11.49
N LEU A 55 -7.13 -2.94 -11.10
CA LEU A 55 -6.80 -2.26 -9.86
C LEU A 55 -7.21 -0.77 -9.89
N GLY A 56 -7.06 -0.10 -11.05
CA GLY A 56 -7.54 1.26 -11.24
C GLY A 56 -9.07 1.39 -11.19
N LEU A 57 -9.82 0.36 -11.56
CA LEU A 57 -11.29 0.30 -11.43
C LEU A 57 -11.73 0.13 -9.97
N GLU A 58 -10.92 -0.54 -9.15
CA GLU A 58 -11.21 -0.79 -7.73
C GLU A 58 -10.73 0.36 -6.82
N LEU A 59 -9.94 1.30 -7.35
CA LEU A 59 -9.44 2.45 -6.62
C LEU A 59 -10.54 3.52 -6.42
N ASP A 60 -11.00 3.67 -5.19
CA ASP A 60 -11.91 4.75 -4.78
C ASP A 60 -11.13 6.05 -4.51
N LEU A 61 -11.13 6.96 -5.50
CA LEU A 61 -10.48 8.27 -5.42
C LEU A 61 -11.13 9.22 -4.39
N ASP A 62 -12.42 9.04 -4.07
CA ASP A 62 -13.11 9.93 -3.14
C ASP A 62 -12.64 9.69 -1.70
N GLN A 63 -12.27 8.45 -1.36
CA GLN A 63 -11.63 8.11 -0.09
C GLN A 63 -10.25 8.74 0.06
N ILE A 64 -9.45 8.79 -1.02
CA ILE A 64 -8.16 9.50 -1.04
C ILE A 64 -8.39 10.99 -0.78
N LYS A 65 -9.38 11.58 -1.46
CA LYS A 65 -9.73 13.00 -1.31
C LYS A 65 -10.19 13.34 0.11
N ASN A 66 -10.91 12.45 0.78
CA ASN A 66 -11.39 12.72 2.14
C ASN A 66 -10.29 12.63 3.21
N SER A 67 -9.24 11.83 2.95
CA SER A 67 -8.15 11.57 3.90
C SER A 67 -6.82 12.27 3.57
N TRP A 68 -6.77 13.08 2.51
CA TRP A 68 -5.53 13.64 1.95
C TRP A 68 -4.61 14.36 2.95
N LYS A 69 -5.19 15.06 3.94
CA LYS A 69 -4.42 15.77 4.98
C LYS A 69 -3.62 14.83 5.88
N THR A 70 -4.10 13.60 6.05
CA THR A 70 -3.39 12.55 6.78
C THR A 70 -2.51 11.72 5.84
N THR A 71 -2.95 11.49 4.61
CA THR A 71 -2.25 10.64 3.64
C THR A 71 -0.97 11.29 3.10
N ILE A 72 -1.00 12.57 2.70
CA ILE A 72 0.15 13.23 2.08
C ILE A 72 1.37 13.29 3.02
N PRO A 73 1.26 13.71 4.30
CA PRO A 73 2.43 13.77 5.18
C PRO A 73 3.07 12.39 5.41
N ILE A 74 2.24 11.35 5.53
CA ILE A 74 2.71 9.96 5.68
C ILE A 74 3.42 9.53 4.39
N ALA A 75 2.86 9.84 3.22
CA ALA A 75 3.45 9.56 1.91
C ALA A 75 4.81 10.24 1.71
N CYS A 76 4.91 11.52 2.08
CA CYS A 76 6.18 12.24 2.00
C CYS A 76 7.23 11.57 2.89
N ALA A 77 6.88 11.19 4.13
CA ALA A 77 7.82 10.51 5.02
C ALA A 77 8.24 9.14 4.49
N SER A 78 7.33 8.41 3.86
CA SER A 78 7.59 7.08 3.30
C SER A 78 8.34 7.10 1.96
N ILE A 79 8.53 8.26 1.36
CA ILE A 79 9.38 8.48 0.19
C ILE A 79 10.73 9.09 0.60
N ILE A 80 10.71 10.19 1.35
CA ILE A 80 11.91 10.99 1.68
C ILE A 80 12.94 10.14 2.45
N PHE A 81 12.51 9.37 3.44
CA PHE A 81 13.43 8.58 4.26
C PHE A 81 14.05 7.41 3.48
N PRO A 82 13.28 6.54 2.78
CA PRO A 82 13.87 5.51 1.93
C PRO A 82 14.73 6.04 0.80
N VAL A 83 14.31 7.12 0.13
CA VAL A 83 15.13 7.74 -0.92
C VAL A 83 16.42 8.29 -0.33
N GLY A 84 16.38 8.93 0.84
CA GLY A 84 17.57 9.40 1.54
C GLY A 84 18.55 8.28 1.91
N ILE A 85 18.05 7.18 2.46
CA ILE A 85 18.86 5.98 2.76
C ILE A 85 19.37 5.36 1.47
N GLY A 86 18.55 5.29 0.43
CA GLY A 86 18.94 4.80 -0.89
C GLY A 86 20.04 5.65 -1.54
N CYS A 87 20.03 6.98 -1.37
CA CYS A 87 21.13 7.85 -1.79
C CYS A 87 22.43 7.52 -1.04
N ALA A 88 22.36 7.29 0.28
CA ALA A 88 23.52 6.90 1.07
C ALA A 88 24.07 5.52 0.64
N VAL A 89 23.19 4.55 0.40
CA VAL A 89 23.55 3.22 -0.14
C VAL A 89 24.16 3.35 -1.54
N ALA A 90 23.63 4.24 -2.38
CA ALA A 90 24.18 4.49 -3.70
C ALA A 90 25.59 5.06 -3.64
N LEU A 91 25.85 6.02 -2.76
CA LEU A 91 27.21 6.54 -2.55
C LEU A 91 28.16 5.43 -2.07
N TRP A 92 27.70 4.60 -1.13
CA TRP A 92 28.48 3.45 -0.66
C TRP A 92 28.79 2.44 -1.77
N PHE A 93 27.83 2.14 -2.65
CA PHE A 93 28.08 1.28 -3.82
C PHE A 93 29.00 1.92 -4.85
N TYR A 94 28.90 3.24 -5.03
CA TYR A 94 29.74 3.97 -5.97
C TYR A 94 31.21 3.95 -5.52
N ASP A 95 31.48 4.12 -4.22
CA ASP A 95 32.83 4.09 -3.66
C ASP A 95 33.45 2.67 -3.66
N MET A 96 32.61 1.64 -3.46
CA MET A 96 33.07 0.24 -3.45
C MET A 96 33.39 -0.29 -4.86
N ASN A 97 32.78 0.28 -5.90
CA ASN A 97 32.96 -0.14 -7.29
C ASN A 97 33.57 1.01 -8.12
N SER A 98 34.90 1.07 -8.16
CA SER A 98 35.69 2.08 -8.89
C SER A 98 35.54 2.07 -10.43
N ASN A 99 34.73 1.17 -11.00
CA ASN A 99 34.58 0.95 -12.44
C ASN A 99 33.25 1.46 -13.03
N PHE A 100 32.43 2.19 -12.28
CA PHE A 100 31.21 2.79 -12.84
C PHE A 100 31.57 3.95 -13.78
N GLN A 101 31.54 3.71 -15.10
CA GLN A 101 31.67 4.77 -16.12
C GLN A 101 30.37 5.59 -16.33
N SER A 102 29.33 5.33 -15.55
CA SER A 102 28.03 5.97 -15.65
C SER A 102 27.97 7.32 -14.94
N ASN A 103 27.08 8.20 -15.38
CA ASN A 103 26.76 9.45 -14.70
C ASN A 103 26.39 9.19 -13.23
N LYS A 104 27.21 9.68 -12.28
CA LYS A 104 27.05 9.49 -10.83
C LYS A 104 25.67 9.92 -10.34
N ILE A 105 25.10 11.00 -10.89
CA ILE A 105 23.78 11.52 -10.49
C ILE A 105 22.69 10.53 -10.90
N ALA A 106 22.75 10.02 -12.14
CA ALA A 106 21.80 9.02 -12.61
C ALA A 106 21.89 7.75 -11.75
N PHE A 107 23.09 7.28 -11.44
CA PHE A 107 23.29 6.12 -10.56
C PHE A 107 22.65 6.29 -9.19
N ILE A 108 22.88 7.43 -8.55
CA ILE A 108 22.29 7.75 -7.24
C ILE A 108 20.76 7.75 -7.34
N LEU A 109 20.19 8.40 -8.34
CA LEU A 109 18.74 8.48 -8.51
C LEU A 109 18.11 7.10 -8.78
N PHE A 110 18.72 6.28 -9.62
CA PHE A 110 18.25 4.93 -9.92
C PHE A 110 18.27 4.03 -8.67
N VAL A 111 19.38 4.00 -7.93
CA VAL A 111 19.49 3.19 -6.70
C VAL A 111 18.58 3.73 -5.59
N ALA A 112 18.51 5.05 -5.41
CA ALA A 112 17.67 5.68 -4.40
C ALA A 112 16.17 5.46 -4.67
N SER A 113 15.77 5.55 -5.93
CA SER A 113 14.41 5.25 -6.36
C SER A 113 14.05 3.79 -6.01
N GLY A 114 14.96 2.84 -6.27
CA GLY A 114 14.81 1.44 -5.88
C GLY A 114 14.47 1.22 -4.40
N PHE A 115 14.90 2.10 -3.50
CA PHE A 115 14.53 2.05 -2.07
C PHE A 115 13.16 2.66 -1.76
N GLY A 116 12.70 3.64 -2.52
CA GLY A 116 11.41 4.32 -2.32
C GLY A 116 10.19 3.53 -2.78
N PHE A 117 10.38 2.48 -3.59
CA PHE A 117 9.28 1.82 -4.31
C PHE A 117 8.45 0.89 -3.44
N SER A 118 7.14 1.11 -3.44
CA SER A 118 6.15 0.14 -2.97
C SER A 118 5.37 -0.33 -4.18
N ALA A 119 4.89 -1.57 -4.18
CA ALA A 119 4.05 -2.07 -5.27
C ALA A 119 2.58 -2.09 -4.83
N PHE A 120 1.86 -1.05 -5.21
CA PHE A 120 0.41 -0.97 -5.05
C PHE A 120 -0.35 -2.26 -5.47
N PRO A 121 -0.06 -2.90 -6.62
CA PRO A 121 -0.54 -4.23 -7.00
C PRO A 121 -0.50 -5.31 -5.92
N VAL A 122 0.70 -5.51 -5.38
CA VAL A 122 1.02 -6.61 -4.47
C VAL A 122 0.40 -6.32 -3.12
N LEU A 123 0.44 -5.06 -2.71
CA LEU A 123 -0.23 -4.57 -1.51
C LEU A 123 -1.74 -4.82 -1.55
N ALA A 124 -2.43 -4.45 -2.63
CA ALA A 124 -3.87 -4.61 -2.73
C ALA A 124 -4.27 -6.09 -2.65
N THR A 125 -3.52 -6.97 -3.32
CA THR A 125 -3.70 -8.42 -3.23
C THR A 125 -3.45 -8.94 -1.81
N LEU A 126 -2.39 -8.46 -1.16
CA LEU A 126 -2.06 -8.82 0.21
C LEU A 126 -3.14 -8.36 1.21
N LEU A 127 -3.67 -7.15 1.04
CA LEU A 127 -4.77 -6.64 1.86
C LEU A 127 -6.06 -7.41 1.64
N ASN A 128 -6.36 -7.78 0.39
CA ASN A 128 -7.53 -8.58 0.05
C ASN A 128 -7.44 -9.99 0.67
N SER A 129 -6.30 -10.66 0.51
CA SER A 129 -6.08 -12.00 1.08
C SER A 129 -6.15 -12.05 2.61
N ASN A 130 -5.78 -10.96 3.28
CA ASN A 130 -5.88 -10.83 4.74
C ASN A 130 -7.22 -10.26 5.23
N GLY A 131 -8.19 -9.99 4.34
CA GLY A 131 -9.48 -9.39 4.71
C GLY A 131 -9.36 -7.98 5.30
N LEU A 132 -8.30 -7.24 4.94
CA LEU A 132 -8.01 -5.89 5.41
C LEU A 132 -8.39 -4.81 4.39
N LEU A 133 -8.67 -5.17 3.14
CA LEU A 133 -8.91 -4.24 2.02
C LEU A 133 -9.95 -3.17 2.35
N ASN A 134 -11.12 -3.60 2.85
CA ASN A 134 -12.25 -2.73 3.19
C ASN A 134 -12.15 -2.13 4.61
N LYS A 135 -11.10 -2.43 5.36
CA LYS A 135 -10.88 -1.87 6.70
C LYS A 135 -10.21 -0.49 6.59
N PRO A 136 -10.31 0.36 7.62
CA PRO A 136 -9.65 1.67 7.61
C PRO A 136 -8.14 1.61 7.34
N ILE A 137 -7.47 0.54 7.81
CA ILE A 137 -6.04 0.32 7.53
C ILE A 137 -5.79 0.01 6.06
N GLY A 138 -6.65 -0.76 5.39
CA GLY A 138 -6.50 -1.12 3.97
C GLY A 138 -6.70 0.11 3.09
N VAL A 139 -7.82 0.80 3.25
CA VAL A 139 -8.15 2.04 2.54
C VAL A 139 -7.02 3.07 2.64
N GLN A 140 -6.52 3.32 3.85
CA GLN A 140 -5.50 4.33 4.06
C GLN A 140 -4.14 3.91 3.47
N THR A 141 -3.80 2.61 3.55
CA THR A 141 -2.56 2.07 2.98
C THR A 141 -2.59 2.04 1.45
N ILE A 142 -3.73 1.76 0.83
CA ILE A 142 -3.96 1.85 -0.62
C ILE A 142 -3.78 3.30 -1.09
N SER A 143 -4.41 4.24 -0.40
CA SER A 143 -4.30 5.67 -0.71
C SER A 143 -2.85 6.15 -0.64
N LEU A 144 -2.10 5.68 0.36
CA LEU A 144 -0.68 5.96 0.54
C LEU A 144 0.15 5.41 -0.64
N ALA A 145 -0.05 4.13 -0.98
CA ALA A 145 0.65 3.50 -2.10
C ALA A 145 0.38 4.18 -3.45
N ALA A 146 -0.85 4.65 -3.70
CA ALA A 146 -1.16 5.38 -4.93
C ALA A 146 -0.34 6.69 -5.08
N VAL A 147 -0.14 7.42 -3.97
CA VAL A 147 0.70 8.63 -3.97
C VAL A 147 2.17 8.27 -4.19
N GLU A 148 2.64 7.18 -3.58
CA GLU A 148 4.01 6.69 -3.80
C GLU A 148 4.25 6.28 -5.24
N ASP A 149 3.39 5.44 -5.83
CA ASP A 149 3.50 4.99 -7.21
C ASP A 149 3.63 6.18 -8.17
N SER A 150 2.81 7.23 -8.00
CA SER A 150 2.91 8.43 -8.83
C SER A 150 4.26 9.16 -8.68
N SER A 151 4.81 9.21 -7.47
CA SER A 151 6.07 9.88 -7.18
C SER A 151 7.28 9.11 -7.74
N VAL A 152 7.19 7.79 -7.76
CA VAL A 152 8.20 6.89 -8.35
C VAL A 152 8.41 7.17 -9.83
N TRP A 153 7.33 7.29 -10.60
CA TRP A 153 7.42 7.56 -12.03
C TRP A 153 8.07 8.92 -12.31
N VAL A 154 7.83 9.91 -11.46
CA VAL A 154 8.50 11.22 -11.56
C VAL A 154 10.01 11.09 -11.31
N ILE A 155 10.42 10.37 -10.26
CA ILE A 155 11.85 10.15 -9.96
C ILE A 155 12.51 9.37 -11.09
N LEU A 156 11.86 8.33 -11.62
CA LEU A 156 12.36 7.55 -12.75
C LEU A 156 12.53 8.42 -14.01
N ALA A 157 11.56 9.26 -14.34
CA ALA A 157 11.64 10.14 -15.50
C ALA A 157 12.85 11.10 -15.38
N ILE A 158 13.06 11.66 -14.19
CA ILE A 158 14.22 12.51 -13.90
C ILE A 158 15.52 11.69 -14.03
N ALA A 159 15.59 10.52 -13.40
CA ALA A 159 16.77 9.65 -13.45
C ALA A 159 17.15 9.27 -14.89
N SER A 160 16.15 8.93 -15.70
CA SER A 160 16.31 8.56 -17.11
C SER A 160 16.80 9.74 -17.96
N ALA A 161 16.33 10.95 -17.67
CA ALA A 161 16.78 12.17 -18.35
C ALA A 161 18.27 12.47 -18.08
N PHE A 162 18.82 12.07 -16.93
CA PHE A 162 20.24 12.25 -16.60
C PHE A 162 21.16 11.15 -17.14
N SER A 163 20.61 9.99 -17.52
CA SER A 163 21.40 8.83 -18.00
C SER A 163 21.60 8.80 -19.51
N SER A 164 20.68 9.36 -20.29
CA SER A 164 20.80 9.42 -21.76
C SER A 164 21.80 10.51 -22.13
N GLY A 165 23.00 10.13 -22.58
CA GLY A 165 24.04 11.06 -23.05
C GLY A 165 23.64 11.90 -24.27
N ASP A 166 22.48 11.63 -24.88
CA ASP A 166 21.88 12.45 -25.91
C ASP A 166 21.05 13.58 -25.29
N SER A 167 21.44 14.82 -25.63
CA SER A 167 20.85 16.12 -25.31
C SER A 167 19.63 16.14 -24.36
N VAL A 168 19.73 16.93 -23.28
CA VAL A 168 18.67 17.28 -22.30
C VAL A 168 17.29 17.52 -22.95
N LEU A 169 17.28 17.97 -24.21
CA LEU A 169 16.10 18.15 -25.05
C LEU A 169 15.22 16.89 -25.19
N HIS A 170 15.81 15.70 -25.32
CA HIS A 170 15.05 14.45 -25.49
C HIS A 170 14.38 14.01 -24.18
N GLY A 171 15.05 14.22 -23.03
CA GLY A 171 14.45 14.04 -21.71
C GLY A 171 13.33 15.03 -21.42
N LEU A 172 13.50 16.30 -21.82
CA LEU A 172 12.47 17.32 -21.72
C LEU A 172 11.26 17.00 -22.62
N TYR A 173 11.50 16.55 -23.84
CA TYR A 173 10.46 16.16 -24.79
C TYR A 173 9.59 15.00 -24.27
N THR A 174 10.21 13.95 -23.74
CA THR A 174 9.50 12.80 -23.13
C THR A 174 8.70 13.20 -21.89
N LEU A 175 9.26 14.06 -21.03
CA LEU A 175 8.54 14.60 -19.87
C LEU A 175 7.30 15.42 -20.30
N LEU A 176 7.45 16.32 -21.26
CA LEU A 176 6.35 17.16 -21.76
C LEU A 176 5.25 16.33 -22.42
N LEU A 177 5.61 15.32 -23.22
CA LEU A 177 4.65 14.39 -23.81
C LEU A 177 3.88 13.62 -22.75
N THR A 178 4.55 13.18 -21.68
CA THR A 178 3.90 12.46 -20.56
C THR A 178 2.87 13.35 -19.85
N ILE A 179 3.24 14.60 -19.57
CA ILE A 179 2.32 15.58 -18.96
C ILE A 179 1.13 15.85 -19.89
N ALA A 180 1.39 16.06 -21.18
CA ALA A 180 0.34 16.29 -22.17
C ALA A 180 -0.62 15.10 -22.28
N PHE A 181 -0.10 13.86 -22.28
CA PHE A 181 -0.89 12.64 -22.30
C PHE A 181 -1.81 12.53 -21.07
N ILE A 182 -1.27 12.77 -19.87
CA ILE A 182 -2.05 12.79 -18.62
C ILE A 182 -3.15 13.87 -18.69
N ALA A 183 -2.82 15.06 -19.18
CA ALA A 183 -3.78 16.14 -19.34
C ALA A 183 -4.93 15.77 -20.29
N ILE A 184 -4.63 15.15 -21.44
CA ILE A 184 -5.65 14.65 -22.38
C ILE A 184 -6.55 13.61 -21.71
N MET A 185 -5.98 12.66 -20.98
CA MET A 185 -6.75 11.63 -20.27
C MET A 185 -7.71 12.24 -19.23
N VAL A 186 -7.23 13.21 -18.45
CA VAL A 186 -8.00 13.83 -17.36
C VAL A 186 -9.03 14.83 -17.87
N PHE A 187 -8.68 15.68 -18.83
CA PHE A 187 -9.51 16.82 -19.26
C PHE A 187 -10.34 16.54 -20.51
N ILE A 188 -10.01 15.52 -21.31
CA ILE A 188 -10.74 15.18 -22.53
C ILE A 188 -11.43 13.81 -22.38
N ILE A 189 -10.67 12.75 -22.11
CA ILE A 189 -11.22 11.39 -22.10
C ILE A 189 -12.17 11.18 -20.92
N ARG A 190 -11.78 11.58 -19.71
CA ARG A 190 -12.63 11.46 -18.51
C ARG A 190 -14.00 12.15 -18.64
N PRO A 191 -14.12 13.42 -19.08
CA PRO A 191 -15.44 14.03 -19.26
C PRO A 191 -16.24 13.40 -20.41
N ILE A 192 -15.60 12.93 -21.48
CA ILE A 192 -16.27 12.16 -22.54
C ILE A 192 -16.88 10.88 -21.95
N LEU A 193 -16.12 10.11 -21.18
CA LEU A 193 -16.61 8.92 -20.51
C LEU A 193 -17.76 9.19 -19.55
N LYS A 194 -17.69 10.29 -18.76
CA LYS A 194 -18.80 10.70 -17.88
C LYS A 194 -20.06 11.07 -18.66
N ARG A 195 -19.91 11.77 -19.79
CA ARG A 195 -21.05 12.11 -20.67
C ARG A 195 -21.66 10.85 -21.31
N LEU A 196 -20.84 9.92 -21.79
CA LEU A 196 -21.31 8.64 -22.32
C LEU A 196 -22.02 7.81 -21.25
N HIS A 197 -21.47 7.72 -20.05
CA HIS A 197 -22.09 7.03 -18.93
C HIS A 197 -23.49 7.56 -18.62
N GLY A 198 -23.66 8.89 -18.52
CA GLY A 198 -24.96 9.52 -18.30
C GLY A 198 -25.96 9.32 -19.45
N PHE A 199 -25.47 9.10 -20.68
CA PHE A 199 -26.30 8.84 -21.86
C PHE A 199 -26.81 7.39 -21.92
N TYR A 200 -25.97 6.40 -21.62
CA TYR A 200 -26.32 4.97 -21.73
C TYR A 200 -27.18 4.45 -20.57
N LEU A 201 -26.97 4.90 -19.32
CA LEU A 201 -27.79 4.50 -18.16
C LEU A 201 -29.25 4.98 -18.24
N ARG A 202 -29.51 6.07 -18.96
CA ARG A 202 -30.87 6.61 -19.13
C ARG A 202 -31.77 5.72 -19.99
N ARG A 203 -31.22 4.69 -20.63
CA ARG A 203 -31.92 3.82 -21.58
C ARG A 203 -32.34 2.45 -21.02
N ASN A 204 -32.10 2.19 -19.74
CA ASN A 204 -32.70 1.07 -18.96
C ASN A 204 -32.53 -0.35 -19.54
N ASP A 205 -31.55 -0.57 -20.41
CA ASP A 205 -31.14 -1.90 -20.87
C ASP A 205 -29.91 -2.35 -20.06
N ASP A 206 -29.78 -3.66 -19.83
CA ASP A 206 -28.71 -4.38 -19.11
C ASP A 206 -27.28 -4.20 -19.70
N THR A 207 -27.03 -3.16 -20.49
CA THR A 207 -25.83 -2.99 -21.32
C THR A 207 -24.76 -2.09 -20.68
N ASN A 208 -24.15 -2.63 -19.63
CA ASN A 208 -22.79 -2.22 -19.23
C ASN A 208 -21.71 -2.71 -20.23
N VAL A 209 -22.04 -3.66 -21.11
CA VAL A 209 -21.07 -4.31 -22.02
C VAL A 209 -20.43 -3.29 -22.98
N TYR A 210 -21.19 -2.39 -23.60
CA TYR A 210 -20.62 -1.38 -24.51
C TYR A 210 -19.66 -0.42 -23.82
N LEU A 211 -19.97 -0.04 -22.58
CA LEU A 211 -19.14 0.87 -21.79
C LEU A 211 -17.83 0.18 -21.37
N VAL A 212 -17.90 -1.11 -21.01
CA VAL A 212 -16.72 -1.95 -20.76
C VAL A 212 -15.87 -2.11 -22.02
N VAL A 213 -16.48 -2.36 -23.18
CA VAL A 213 -15.76 -2.46 -24.47
C VAL A 213 -15.07 -1.15 -24.82
N ILE A 214 -15.73 0.00 -24.64
CA ILE A 214 -15.11 1.32 -24.86
C ILE A 214 -13.93 1.54 -23.92
N CYS A 215 -14.08 1.23 -22.63
CA CYS A 215 -12.99 1.31 -21.66
C CYS A 215 -11.81 0.40 -22.05
N PHE A 216 -12.10 -0.80 -22.55
CA PHE A 216 -11.09 -1.74 -23.03
C PHE A 216 -10.36 -1.24 -24.28
N LEU A 217 -11.08 -0.68 -25.25
CA LEU A 217 -10.46 -0.08 -26.44
C LEU A 217 -9.59 1.13 -26.09
N LEU A 218 -10.05 1.98 -25.16
CA LEU A 218 -9.27 3.11 -24.64
C LEU A 218 -8.02 2.63 -23.90
N LEU A 219 -8.10 1.56 -23.12
CA LEU A 219 -6.95 0.94 -22.46
C LEU A 219 -5.90 0.50 -23.49
N VAL A 220 -6.30 -0.25 -24.51
CA VAL A 220 -5.38 -0.76 -25.54
C VAL A 220 -4.74 0.40 -26.31
N ALA A 221 -5.53 1.42 -26.66
CA ALA A 221 -5.01 2.62 -27.32
C ALA A 221 -3.98 3.37 -26.43
N ALA A 222 -4.28 3.53 -25.14
CA ALA A 222 -3.37 4.15 -24.17
C ALA A 222 -2.07 3.35 -24.01
N ALA A 223 -2.15 2.02 -23.93
CA ALA A 223 -1.00 1.13 -23.87
C ALA A 223 -0.12 1.27 -25.12
N PHE A 224 -0.72 1.25 -26.30
CA PHE A 224 0.01 1.42 -27.56
C PHE A 224 0.71 2.79 -27.64
N THR A 225 0.04 3.88 -27.24
CA THR A 225 0.66 5.21 -27.23
C THR A 225 1.82 5.32 -26.26
N THR A 226 1.78 4.62 -25.13
CA THR A 226 2.87 4.63 -24.13
C THR A 226 4.03 3.73 -24.53
N GLU A 227 3.77 2.66 -25.29
CA GLU A 227 4.79 1.83 -25.92
C GLU A 227 5.60 2.61 -26.98
N VAL A 228 4.93 3.39 -27.83
CA VAL A 228 5.60 4.30 -28.79
C VAL A 228 6.48 5.32 -28.07
N MET A 229 6.15 5.67 -26.83
CA MET A 229 6.94 6.57 -25.98
C MET A 229 8.12 5.87 -25.25
N GLY A 230 8.34 4.57 -25.48
CA GLY A 230 9.59 3.87 -25.13
C GLY A 230 9.53 2.89 -23.95
N ASN A 231 8.35 2.51 -23.45
CA ASN A 231 8.24 1.60 -22.31
C ASN A 231 7.51 0.30 -22.68
N LEU A 232 8.22 -0.83 -22.85
CA LEU A 232 7.70 -2.18 -22.55
C LEU A 232 8.80 -3.27 -22.65
N TYR A 233 9.36 -3.73 -21.52
CA TYR A 233 10.15 -4.97 -21.44
C TYR A 233 9.98 -5.65 -20.07
N PHE A 234 8.77 -6.11 -19.72
CA PHE A 234 8.53 -6.61 -18.36
C PHE A 234 8.95 -8.07 -18.15
N ALA A 235 8.84 -8.98 -19.14
CA ALA A 235 9.17 -10.39 -18.89
C ALA A 235 10.67 -10.75 -18.89
N ASN A 236 11.55 -9.91 -19.44
CA ASN A 236 12.99 -10.21 -19.43
C ASN A 236 13.67 -10.00 -18.07
N SER A 237 12.98 -9.33 -17.14
CA SER A 237 13.49 -8.96 -15.81
C SER A 237 13.86 -10.17 -14.94
N GLY A 238 12.91 -11.09 -14.77
CA GLY A 238 13.09 -12.25 -13.90
C GLY A 238 14.11 -13.23 -14.47
N LEU A 239 14.07 -13.46 -15.78
CA LEU A 239 14.93 -14.42 -16.45
C LEU A 239 16.39 -13.95 -16.59
N ARG A 240 16.62 -12.62 -16.64
CA ARG A 240 17.99 -12.05 -16.62
C ARG A 240 18.61 -11.98 -15.22
N THR A 241 17.86 -12.33 -14.16
CA THR A 241 18.40 -12.31 -12.79
C THR A 241 19.39 -13.45 -12.62
N ARG A 242 20.66 -13.20 -12.95
CA ARG A 242 21.76 -14.17 -12.75
C ARG A 242 22.12 -14.23 -11.26
N LEU A 243 21.45 -15.11 -10.52
CA LEU A 243 21.74 -15.38 -9.10
C LEU A 243 23.14 -15.95 -8.90
N ASP A 244 23.70 -16.57 -9.95
CA ASP A 244 25.06 -17.10 -10.02
C ASP A 244 26.15 -16.04 -9.80
N LEU A 245 25.80 -14.75 -9.96
CA LEU A 245 26.71 -13.63 -9.66
C LEU A 245 26.87 -13.37 -8.15
N LEU A 246 26.01 -13.96 -7.29
CA LEU A 246 26.00 -13.78 -5.83
C LEU A 246 26.79 -14.88 -5.08
N THR A 247 27.90 -15.34 -5.62
CA THR A 247 28.70 -16.41 -5.01
C THR A 247 29.57 -15.94 -3.83
N THR A 248 29.89 -14.64 -3.76
CA THR A 248 30.73 -14.07 -2.71
C THR A 248 29.95 -13.82 -1.42
N GLY A 249 30.52 -14.19 -0.26
CA GLY A 249 29.92 -13.93 1.07
C GLY A 249 29.62 -12.45 1.34
N GLN A 250 30.39 -11.53 0.75
CA GLN A 250 30.15 -10.09 0.82
C GLN A 250 28.82 -9.67 0.16
N SER A 251 28.39 -10.34 -0.91
CA SER A 251 27.13 -10.03 -1.61
C SER A 251 25.92 -10.43 -0.75
N TRP A 252 26.01 -11.56 -0.05
CA TRP A 252 24.99 -12.00 0.91
C TRP A 252 24.90 -11.09 2.13
N TRP A 253 26.03 -10.65 2.67
CA TRP A 253 26.04 -9.66 3.76
C TRP A 253 25.40 -8.34 3.33
N THR A 254 25.75 -7.87 2.13
CA THR A 254 25.15 -6.68 1.53
C THR A 254 23.63 -6.81 1.43
N LEU A 255 23.13 -7.94 0.92
CA LEU A 255 21.70 -8.21 0.83
C LEU A 255 20.99 -8.09 2.18
N VAL A 256 21.53 -8.70 3.25
CA VAL A 256 20.95 -8.63 4.60
C VAL A 256 20.92 -7.19 5.11
N VAL A 257 22.02 -6.45 4.93
CA VAL A 257 22.10 -5.03 5.30
C VAL A 257 21.06 -4.21 4.53
N LEU A 258 20.89 -4.44 3.22
CA LEU A 258 19.89 -3.72 2.43
C LEU A 258 18.45 -4.05 2.87
N ILE A 259 18.14 -5.31 3.17
CA ILE A 259 16.82 -5.72 3.68
C ILE A 259 16.50 -4.96 4.98
N PHE A 260 17.47 -4.91 5.90
CA PHE A 260 17.32 -4.22 7.17
C PHE A 260 17.14 -2.71 6.99
N LEU A 261 18.02 -2.08 6.21
CA LEU A 261 17.94 -0.65 5.91
C LEU A 261 16.63 -0.28 5.21
N ALA A 262 16.22 -1.05 4.20
CA ALA A 262 14.97 -0.83 3.46
C ALA A 262 13.75 -0.96 4.39
N SER A 263 13.74 -1.97 5.25
CA SER A 263 12.64 -2.19 6.21
C SER A 263 12.52 -1.04 7.21
N ILE A 264 13.64 -0.61 7.80
CA ILE A 264 13.64 0.49 8.78
C ILE A 264 13.23 1.80 8.10
N ALA A 265 13.78 2.06 6.92
CA ALA A 265 13.52 3.28 6.17
C ALA A 265 12.04 3.46 5.83
N LYS A 266 11.27 2.37 5.69
CA LYS A 266 9.83 2.41 5.42
C LYS A 266 9.00 2.31 6.69
N ILE A 267 9.23 1.30 7.52
CA ILE A 267 8.37 1.01 8.68
C ILE A 267 8.42 2.16 9.70
N LEU A 268 9.62 2.62 10.06
CA LEU A 268 9.79 3.58 11.14
C LEU A 268 9.15 4.96 10.85
N PRO A 269 9.44 5.63 9.72
CA PRO A 269 8.83 6.93 9.43
C PRO A 269 7.34 6.83 9.14
N VAL A 270 6.85 5.75 8.49
CA VAL A 270 5.41 5.54 8.29
C VAL A 270 4.70 5.35 9.62
N ALA A 271 5.23 4.51 10.51
CA ALA A 271 4.62 4.27 11.81
C ALA A 271 4.61 5.55 12.66
N LEU A 272 5.70 6.31 12.65
CA LEU A 272 5.82 7.56 13.39
C LEU A 272 4.87 8.63 12.83
N MET A 273 4.89 8.88 11.51
CA MET A 273 3.99 9.89 10.92
C MET A 273 2.53 9.47 10.99
N SER A 274 2.22 8.19 10.80
CA SER A 274 0.84 7.70 10.97
C SER A 274 0.37 7.89 12.41
N LYS A 275 1.24 7.66 13.41
CA LYS A 275 0.92 7.91 14.82
C LYS A 275 0.64 9.40 15.09
N LEU A 276 1.44 10.30 14.52
CA LEU A 276 1.29 11.75 14.67
C LEU A 276 0.03 12.28 13.96
N CYS A 277 -0.27 11.80 12.76
CA CYS A 277 -1.39 12.29 11.95
C CYS A 277 -2.74 11.66 12.32
N THR A 278 -2.78 10.37 12.69
CA THR A 278 -4.04 9.63 12.92
C THR A 278 -4.34 9.39 14.40
N LYS A 279 -3.35 9.50 15.29
CA LYS A 279 -3.43 9.20 16.74
C LYS A 279 -3.88 7.76 17.07
N LYS A 280 -3.92 6.84 16.10
CA LYS A 280 -4.31 5.44 16.28
C LYS A 280 -3.28 4.62 17.09
N SER A 281 -3.60 3.38 17.44
CA SER A 281 -2.72 2.48 18.20
C SER A 281 -1.39 2.22 17.48
N TRP A 282 -0.34 1.91 18.23
CA TRP A 282 0.97 1.57 17.64
C TRP A 282 0.90 0.33 16.73
N SER A 283 0.05 -0.66 17.06
CA SER A 283 -0.16 -1.83 16.20
C SER A 283 -0.68 -1.44 14.82
N TYR A 284 -1.64 -0.52 14.76
CA TYR A 284 -2.17 0.01 13.49
C TYR A 284 -1.07 0.70 12.67
N CYS A 285 -0.33 1.61 13.31
CA CYS A 285 0.67 2.43 12.64
C CYS A 285 1.86 1.60 12.13
N SER A 286 2.34 0.65 12.94
CA SER A 286 3.41 -0.26 12.55
C SER A 286 2.96 -1.25 11.46
N SER A 287 1.72 -1.75 11.52
CA SER A 287 1.18 -2.65 10.48
C SER A 287 1.11 -1.93 9.13
N MET A 288 0.71 -0.66 9.11
CA MET A 288 0.73 0.17 7.91
C MET A 288 2.15 0.34 7.35
N GLY A 289 3.14 0.59 8.20
CA GLY A 289 4.54 0.65 7.79
C GLY A 289 5.06 -0.66 7.20
N VAL A 290 4.68 -1.80 7.78
CA VAL A 290 5.06 -3.12 7.26
C VAL A 290 4.37 -3.40 5.93
N LEU A 291 3.10 -3.05 5.78
CA LEU A 291 2.38 -3.18 4.51
C LEU A 291 3.04 -2.36 3.38
N MET A 292 3.68 -1.23 3.71
CA MET A 292 4.44 -0.42 2.73
C MET A 292 5.79 -1.03 2.33
N ASN A 293 6.20 -2.18 2.88
CA ASN A 293 7.38 -2.91 2.42
C ASN A 293 7.12 -3.83 1.23
N THR A 294 5.86 -3.96 0.78
CA THR A 294 5.55 -4.79 -0.39
C THR A 294 6.28 -4.23 -1.61
N ARG A 295 7.25 -4.99 -2.10
CA ARG A 295 7.93 -4.73 -3.36
C ARG A 295 7.28 -5.55 -4.46
N GLY A 296 7.42 -5.10 -5.70
CA GLY A 296 6.80 -5.80 -6.82
C GLY A 296 7.31 -5.32 -8.16
N ILE A 297 6.47 -5.53 -9.17
CA ILE A 297 6.84 -5.43 -10.59
C ILE A 297 7.43 -4.06 -10.93
N VAL A 298 6.85 -2.98 -10.42
CA VAL A 298 7.31 -1.60 -10.70
C VAL A 298 8.79 -1.39 -10.34
N GLN A 299 9.26 -1.99 -9.24
CA GLN A 299 10.67 -1.89 -8.85
C GLN A 299 11.58 -2.58 -9.87
N LEU A 300 11.19 -3.76 -10.34
CA LEU A 300 11.98 -4.48 -11.34
C LEU A 300 12.08 -3.66 -12.63
N VAL A 301 11.00 -3.01 -13.03
CA VAL A 301 10.95 -2.21 -14.27
C VAL A 301 11.97 -1.10 -14.25
N VAL A 302 11.97 -0.30 -13.18
CA VAL A 302 12.94 0.79 -13.01
C VAL A 302 14.37 0.24 -12.99
N LEU A 303 14.60 -0.86 -12.29
CA LEU A 303 15.93 -1.46 -12.21
C LEU A 303 16.39 -1.99 -13.57
N ASN A 304 15.50 -2.55 -14.40
CA ASN A 304 15.84 -2.95 -15.77
C ASN A 304 16.21 -1.75 -16.63
N ILE A 305 15.42 -0.68 -16.56
CA ILE A 305 15.74 0.58 -17.27
C ILE A 305 17.14 1.05 -16.85
N GLY A 306 17.46 1.00 -15.56
CA GLY A 306 18.78 1.34 -15.05
C GLY A 306 19.91 0.45 -15.60
N VAL A 307 19.66 -0.86 -15.77
CA VAL A 307 20.63 -1.79 -16.38
C VAL A 307 20.78 -1.55 -17.89
N GLU A 308 19.69 -1.29 -18.60
CA GLU A 308 19.68 -1.00 -20.04
C GLU A 308 20.44 0.28 -20.37
N LEU A 309 20.25 1.31 -19.54
CA LEU A 309 21.00 2.57 -19.61
C LEU A 309 22.44 2.43 -19.11
N LYS A 310 22.89 1.21 -18.79
CA LYS A 310 24.22 0.87 -18.26
C LYS A 310 24.60 1.65 -17.00
N VAL A 311 23.60 2.13 -16.27
CA VAL A 311 23.76 2.84 -14.99
C VAL A 311 23.90 1.82 -13.87
N ILE A 312 23.05 0.80 -13.84
CA ILE A 312 23.03 -0.23 -12.80
C ILE A 312 23.78 -1.47 -13.29
N SER A 313 24.69 -1.99 -12.47
CA SER A 313 25.35 -3.27 -12.72
C SER A 313 24.38 -4.45 -12.51
N PRO A 314 24.47 -5.55 -13.31
CA PRO A 314 23.68 -6.76 -13.11
C PRO A 314 23.75 -7.35 -11.69
N ILE A 315 24.86 -7.14 -10.98
CA ILE A 315 25.03 -7.59 -9.58
C ILE A 315 24.08 -6.82 -8.65
N ILE A 316 24.04 -5.49 -8.78
CA ILE A 316 23.16 -4.63 -7.97
C ILE A 316 21.71 -4.94 -8.30
N PHE A 317 21.39 -5.12 -9.58
CA PHE A 317 20.07 -5.56 -10.03
C PHE A 317 19.64 -6.85 -9.32
N ALA A 318 20.48 -7.89 -9.32
CA ALA A 318 20.17 -9.16 -8.67
C ALA A 318 19.98 -9.05 -7.15
N ILE A 319 20.81 -8.24 -6.45
CA ILE A 319 20.63 -7.96 -5.02
C ILE A 319 19.27 -7.32 -4.75
N PHE A 320 18.88 -6.32 -5.54
CA PHE A 320 17.59 -5.64 -5.36
C PHE A 320 16.39 -6.55 -5.67
N VAL A 321 16.50 -7.43 -6.67
CA VAL A 321 15.45 -8.43 -6.98
C VAL A 321 15.27 -9.39 -5.80
N LEU A 322 16.36 -9.90 -5.23
CA LEU A 322 16.32 -10.77 -4.05
C LEU A 322 15.77 -10.03 -2.83
N MET A 323 16.23 -8.81 -2.59
CA MET A 323 15.73 -7.97 -1.50
C MET A 323 14.22 -7.77 -1.61
N ALA A 324 13.73 -7.44 -2.80
CA ALA A 324 12.30 -7.26 -3.07
C ALA A 324 11.50 -8.53 -2.79
N THR A 325 11.99 -9.67 -3.29
CA THR A 325 11.36 -10.97 -3.10
C THR A 325 11.26 -11.31 -1.61
N VAL A 326 12.37 -11.23 -0.89
CA VAL A 326 12.42 -11.56 0.55
C VAL A 326 11.54 -10.64 1.38
N LEU A 327 11.59 -9.31 1.15
CA LEU A 327 10.74 -8.36 1.88
C LEU A 327 9.26 -8.63 1.65
N THR A 328 8.84 -8.89 0.41
CA THR A 328 7.44 -9.17 0.10
C THR A 328 6.95 -10.47 0.75
N PHE A 329 7.77 -11.53 0.73
CA PHE A 329 7.44 -12.77 1.42
C PHE A 329 7.33 -12.59 2.95
N LEU A 330 8.23 -11.79 3.54
CA LEU A 330 8.22 -11.51 4.98
C LEU A 330 7.07 -10.57 5.40
N THR A 331 6.56 -9.74 4.50
CA THR A 331 5.54 -8.74 4.83
C THR A 331 4.23 -9.39 5.30
N SER A 332 3.76 -10.44 4.62
CA SER A 332 2.52 -11.16 4.98
C SER A 332 2.51 -11.73 6.42
N PRO A 333 3.48 -12.57 6.83
CA PRO A 333 3.48 -13.13 8.19
C PRO A 333 3.66 -12.06 9.27
N ILE A 334 4.44 -11.00 9.03
CA ILE A 334 4.64 -9.92 10.00
C ILE A 334 3.33 -9.15 10.21
N VAL A 335 2.59 -8.83 9.14
CA VAL A 335 1.29 -8.15 9.25
C VAL A 335 0.29 -9.01 10.01
N TYR A 336 0.24 -10.32 9.74
CA TYR A 336 -0.63 -11.25 10.46
C TYR A 336 -0.35 -11.21 11.98
N LEU A 337 0.92 -11.25 12.38
CA LEU A 337 1.33 -11.20 13.79
C LEU A 337 1.01 -9.86 14.46
N LEU A 338 1.29 -8.74 13.79
CA LEU A 338 1.03 -7.40 14.33
C LEU A 338 -0.46 -7.07 14.44
N TYR A 339 -1.26 -7.51 13.45
CA TYR A 339 -2.69 -7.26 13.46
C TYR A 339 -3.39 -8.12 14.53
N ARG A 340 -3.03 -9.41 14.67
CA ARG A 340 -3.54 -10.28 15.74
C ARG A 340 -3.26 -9.69 17.13
N ARG A 341 -2.02 -9.26 17.37
CA ARG A 341 -1.63 -8.63 18.65
C ARG A 341 -2.38 -7.32 18.93
N GLY A 342 -2.81 -6.61 17.89
CA GLY A 342 -3.64 -5.41 18.02
C GLY A 342 -5.09 -5.74 18.36
N ALA A 343 -5.68 -6.71 17.65
CA ALA A 343 -7.04 -7.18 17.89
C ALA A 343 -7.21 -7.79 19.29
N ASP A 344 -6.22 -8.56 19.76
CA ASP A 344 -6.25 -9.14 21.10
C ASP A 344 -6.27 -8.05 22.18
N LYS A 345 -5.51 -6.95 22.01
CA LYS A 345 -5.51 -5.81 22.95
C LYS A 345 -6.82 -5.03 22.95
N GLU A 346 -7.43 -4.83 21.78
CA GLU A 346 -8.70 -4.11 21.66
C GLU A 346 -9.86 -4.93 22.23
N LYS A 347 -9.82 -6.26 22.05
CA LYS A 347 -10.78 -7.18 22.65
C LYS A 347 -10.67 -7.20 24.18
N LEU A 348 -9.45 -7.28 24.72
CA LEU A 348 -9.19 -7.15 26.16
C LEU A 348 -9.76 -5.83 26.72
N SER A 349 -9.54 -4.69 26.06
CA SER A 349 -10.09 -3.41 26.53
C SER A 349 -11.61 -3.31 26.42
N MET A 350 -12.21 -3.99 25.44
CA MET A 350 -13.68 -3.99 25.30
C MET A 350 -14.30 -4.86 26.38
N ASP A 351 -13.72 -6.04 26.64
CA ASP A 351 -14.15 -6.97 27.69
C ASP A 351 -14.14 -6.27 29.06
N ASP A 352 -13.06 -5.52 29.39
CA ASP A 352 -12.96 -4.71 30.61
C ASP A 352 -14.07 -3.64 30.72
N VAL A 353 -14.38 -2.95 29.61
CA VAL A 353 -15.44 -1.91 29.58
C VAL A 353 -16.83 -2.52 29.70
N THR A 354 -17.09 -3.67 29.05
CA THR A 354 -18.36 -4.40 29.24
C THR A 354 -18.52 -4.90 30.66
N GLU A 355 -17.45 -5.36 31.31
CA GLU A 355 -17.49 -5.78 32.71
C GLU A 355 -17.83 -4.60 33.64
N GLU A 356 -17.23 -3.42 33.42
CA GLU A 356 -17.60 -2.20 34.16
C GLU A 356 -19.06 -1.78 33.90
N LEU A 357 -19.53 -1.83 32.66
CA LEU A 357 -20.91 -1.48 32.29
C LEU A 357 -21.93 -2.46 32.91
N ASP A 358 -21.62 -3.76 32.92
CA ASP A 358 -22.48 -4.78 33.51
C ASP A 358 -22.56 -4.61 35.04
N ALA A 359 -21.44 -4.28 35.71
CA ALA A 359 -21.43 -3.97 37.14
C ALA A 359 -22.27 -2.73 37.47
N VAL A 360 -22.22 -1.68 36.64
CA VAL A 360 -23.07 -0.49 36.80
C VAL A 360 -24.54 -0.82 36.57
N ARG A 361 -24.85 -1.64 35.56
CA ARG A 361 -26.21 -2.06 35.22
C ARG A 361 -26.85 -2.91 36.31
N GLU A 362 -26.08 -3.81 36.91
CA GLU A 362 -26.53 -4.62 38.04
C GLU A 362 -26.78 -3.75 39.29
N GLY A 363 -25.91 -2.78 39.57
CA GLY A 363 -26.14 -1.78 40.62
C GLY A 363 -27.41 -0.94 40.41
N TYR A 364 -27.71 -0.56 39.17
CA TYR A 364 -28.95 0.15 38.83
C TYR A 364 -30.20 -0.72 39.03
N ASN A 365 -30.18 -1.96 38.55
CA ASN A 365 -31.31 -2.89 38.73
C ASN A 365 -31.62 -3.15 40.21
N ASN A 366 -30.59 -3.29 41.05
CA ASN A 366 -30.76 -3.45 42.50
C ASN A 366 -31.32 -2.19 43.19
N MET A 367 -31.07 -0.99 42.65
CA MET A 367 -31.68 0.26 43.14
C MET A 367 -33.15 0.38 42.70
N VAL A 368 -33.48 -0.02 41.46
CA VAL A 368 -34.86 0.01 40.95
C VAL A 368 -35.76 -1.00 41.67
N GLU A 369 -35.24 -2.18 42.05
CA GLU A 369 -36.00 -3.12 42.90
C GLU A 369 -36.33 -2.51 44.27
N CYS A 370 -35.41 -1.74 44.88
CA CYS A 370 -35.66 -1.04 46.14
C CYS A 370 -36.75 0.04 46.04
N GLU A 371 -36.83 0.78 44.93
CA GLU A 371 -37.83 1.85 44.73
C GLU A 371 -39.24 1.35 44.40
N SER A 372 -39.39 0.08 43.97
CA SER A 372 -40.70 -0.47 43.59
C SER A 372 -41.62 -0.90 44.75
N THR A 373 -41.21 -0.66 46.01
CA THR A 373 -42.01 -0.99 47.20
C THR A 373 -42.73 0.25 47.74
N ILE A 374 -43.85 0.65 47.12
CA ILE A 374 -44.68 1.75 47.59
C ILE A 374 -45.73 1.19 48.56
N TYR A 375 -45.66 1.59 49.84
CA TYR A 375 -46.71 1.34 50.82
C TYR A 375 -47.72 2.50 50.80
N THR A 376 -48.96 2.23 50.40
CA THR A 376 -50.08 3.17 50.60
C THR A 376 -50.85 2.78 51.85
N ILE A 377 -50.98 3.72 52.78
CA ILE A 377 -51.80 3.57 53.99
C ILE A 377 -53.19 4.12 53.67
N SER A 378 -54.20 3.26 53.69
CA SER A 378 -55.61 3.65 53.69
C SER A 378 -56.33 2.86 54.76
N ASN A 379 -56.94 3.56 55.73
CA ASN A 379 -57.76 3.00 56.81
C ASN A 379 -57.11 1.91 57.69
N GLY A 380 -55.81 2.04 58.00
CA GLY A 380 -55.17 1.26 59.06
C GLY A 380 -54.73 -0.16 58.70
N GLU A 381 -54.79 -0.58 57.43
CA GLU A 381 -54.18 -1.83 56.95
C GLU A 381 -53.06 -1.56 55.92
N ILE A 382 -51.95 -2.30 56.08
CA ILE A 382 -50.81 -2.27 55.15
C ILE A 382 -51.12 -3.26 54.02
N ILE A 383 -51.48 -2.74 52.85
CA ILE A 383 -51.68 -3.56 51.65
C ILE A 383 -50.41 -3.53 50.80
N ASN A 384 -49.85 -4.71 50.55
CA ASN A 384 -48.61 -4.89 49.80
C ASN A 384 -48.94 -4.92 48.30
N ILE A 385 -48.74 -3.81 47.59
CA ILE A 385 -48.99 -3.76 46.14
C ILE A 385 -47.68 -4.07 45.42
N LYS A 386 -47.55 -5.32 44.96
CA LYS A 386 -46.45 -5.75 44.09
C LYS A 386 -46.70 -5.24 42.67
N LEU A 387 -46.06 -4.14 42.28
CA LEU A 387 -46.10 -3.68 40.88
C LEU A 387 -45.22 -4.60 40.03
N ASN A 388 -45.85 -5.49 39.26
CA ASN A 388 -45.15 -6.31 38.29
C ASN A 388 -44.70 -5.44 37.11
N SER A 389 -43.40 -5.41 36.84
CA SER A 389 -42.75 -4.66 35.76
C SER A 389 -43.15 -5.10 34.33
N SER A 390 -44.08 -6.04 34.18
CA SER A 390 -44.50 -6.58 32.88
C SER A 390 -45.66 -5.82 32.19
N GLN A 391 -46.21 -4.74 32.78
CA GLN A 391 -47.33 -4.00 32.18
C GLN A 391 -47.04 -2.54 31.79
N ALA A 392 -45.86 -2.00 32.12
CA ALA A 392 -45.52 -0.60 31.83
C ALA A 392 -45.36 -0.29 30.33
N ASN A 393 -45.26 -1.30 29.46
CA ASN A 393 -44.93 -1.09 28.04
C ASN A 393 -46.15 -1.07 27.09
N SER A 394 -47.39 -1.15 27.57
CA SER A 394 -48.58 -1.21 26.69
C SER A 394 -49.53 0.01 26.72
N ASN A 395 -49.36 0.96 27.65
CA ASN A 395 -50.30 2.08 27.81
C ASN A 395 -49.65 3.47 27.70
N ALA A 396 -48.63 3.63 26.85
CA ALA A 396 -48.03 4.96 26.56
C ALA A 396 -48.88 5.83 25.60
N ASN A 397 -50.17 5.52 25.40
CA ASN A 397 -51.09 6.30 24.59
C ASN A 397 -52.46 6.40 25.25
N ARG A 398 -52.63 7.37 26.16
CA ARG A 398 -53.88 8.13 26.34
C ARG A 398 -53.69 9.26 27.35
N ASP A 399 -54.16 10.43 26.94
CA ASP A 399 -54.28 11.65 27.72
C ASP A 399 -54.89 11.42 29.11
N GLN A 400 -54.34 12.09 30.12
CA GLN A 400 -55.15 12.82 31.11
C GLN A 400 -54.30 13.78 31.96
N SER A 401 -54.61 15.06 31.79
CA SER A 401 -54.37 16.16 32.72
C SER A 401 -55.39 16.14 33.87
N GLU A 402 -54.99 16.72 35.01
CA GLU A 402 -55.80 17.20 36.16
C GLU A 402 -56.09 16.20 37.32
N VAL A 403 -55.34 16.27 38.43
CA VAL A 403 -55.56 17.13 39.64
C VAL A 403 -54.71 16.63 40.84
N ILE A 404 -53.68 17.41 41.15
CA ILE A 404 -53.17 17.92 42.46
C ILE A 404 -53.27 17.04 43.73
N GLY A 405 -52.13 16.92 44.45
CA GLY A 405 -52.13 16.95 45.92
C GLY A 405 -50.91 16.34 46.62
N ASN A 406 -50.05 17.19 47.17
CA ASN A 406 -48.97 16.93 48.13
C ASN A 406 -47.68 16.26 47.63
N ILE A 407 -46.74 17.14 47.27
CA ILE A 407 -45.30 16.88 47.24
C ILE A 407 -44.85 16.64 48.69
N VAL A 408 -44.42 15.42 49.00
CA VAL A 408 -43.55 15.14 50.14
C VAL A 408 -42.13 15.00 49.59
N GLU A 409 -41.20 15.71 50.22
CA GLU A 409 -39.82 15.90 49.77
C GLU A 409 -39.08 14.60 49.44
N MET A 410 -38.43 14.59 48.27
CA MET A 410 -37.46 13.59 47.86
C MET A 410 -36.22 13.66 48.77
N PRO A 411 -35.68 12.53 49.27
CA PRO A 411 -34.35 12.54 49.84
C PRO A 411 -33.33 12.77 48.73
N THR A 412 -32.36 13.63 49.03
CA THR A 412 -31.28 14.10 48.18
C THR A 412 -30.58 13.00 47.37
N CYS A 413 -30.57 13.16 46.05
CA CYS A 413 -29.74 12.41 45.11
C CYS A 413 -28.24 12.55 45.48
N PRO A 414 -27.45 11.46 45.57
CA PRO A 414 -26.01 11.57 45.79
C PRO A 414 -25.33 12.12 44.53
N ARG A 415 -24.64 13.23 44.71
CA ARG A 415 -24.05 14.17 43.73
C ARG A 415 -22.89 13.61 42.87
N ARG A 416 -22.88 12.32 42.50
CA ARG A 416 -21.70 11.64 41.94
C ARG A 416 -21.80 11.07 40.52
N VAL A 417 -22.89 11.30 39.78
CA VAL A 417 -23.09 10.68 38.44
C VAL A 417 -23.00 11.67 37.26
N LEU A 418 -22.75 12.96 37.50
CA LEU A 418 -22.84 13.99 36.44
C LEU A 418 -21.55 14.28 35.65
N ASN A 419 -20.54 13.40 35.66
CA ASN A 419 -19.26 13.64 34.95
C ASN A 419 -18.85 12.56 33.93
N MET A 420 -19.81 11.92 33.26
CA MET A 420 -19.53 11.05 32.10
C MET A 420 -20.45 11.38 30.91
N THR A 421 -20.38 12.62 30.43
CA THR A 421 -20.80 12.98 29.07
C THR A 421 -19.78 13.93 28.47
N ARG A 422 -18.58 13.39 28.19
CA ARG A 422 -17.61 13.95 27.24
C ARG A 422 -16.59 12.85 26.91
N PHE A 423 -16.93 12.02 25.93
CA PHE A 423 -15.99 11.39 25.01
C PHE A 423 -16.67 11.21 23.66
#